data_AF-A0A800GJE5-F1
#
_entry.id   AF-A0A800GJE5-F1
#
_cell.length_a   1.000
_cell.length_b   1.000
_cell.length_c   1.000
_cell.angle_alpha   90.00
_cell.angle_beta   90.00
_cell.angle_gamma   90.00
#
_symmetry.space_group_name_H-M   'P 1'
#
loop_
_entity.id
_entity.type
_entity.pdbx_description
1 polymer ?
#
loop_
_entity_poly.entity_id
_entity_poly.type
_entity_poly.pdbx_seq_one_letter_code
_entity_poly.pdbx_strand_id
1 'polypeptide(L)'
;MLKTFHNCLSSIYFLLFGLLFLSACQSMVSKGLLPNPLPEQILSSTVTVNFAPDGRLWRLTPTAQAVYLDYSTDNGKTYQQPVKINRTEQKISAWPENPPALEISSSGRINVLYYADEEQNSTSFFSYSDDNGQTFSSPVLVSTQAHSAMHYMDKMLVDKNDNLYLFWHDTRHDSHHRGQIHHTGSGILSLYYSIHSASDHSQFDNHFLSAGICSCCRTATAFTAAGEPIILARMVHEDGIRDHSLIRMNAKGSWLKPQRVTYDNWAIEACPEHGPAMAIDDKN
;
A
#
# COMPACT_ATOMS: atom_id res chain seq x y z
N MET A 1 49.79 72.36 -41.31
CA MET A 1 48.38 72.28 -41.77
C MET A 1 47.54 71.96 -40.56
N LEU A 2 46.71 72.93 -40.17
CA LEU A 2 46.18 73.10 -38.82
C LEU A 2 45.10 72.06 -38.51
N LYS A 3 45.23 71.34 -37.39
CA LYS A 3 44.12 70.62 -36.78
C LYS A 3 43.97 70.99 -35.31
N THR A 4 42.77 71.47 -35.09
CA THR A 4 42.08 72.09 -33.97
C THR A 4 42.01 71.25 -32.72
N PHE A 5 42.02 71.99 -31.61
CA PHE A 5 41.83 71.61 -30.22
C PHE A 5 40.50 72.22 -29.71
N HIS A 6 40.08 71.76 -28.52
CA HIS A 6 39.05 72.29 -27.60
C HIS A 6 37.63 71.70 -27.76
N ASN A 7 36.88 71.36 -26.70
CA ASN A 7 37.14 71.43 -25.25
C ASN A 7 36.24 70.42 -24.51
N CYS A 8 36.69 70.03 -23.33
CA CYS A 8 36.10 69.05 -22.42
C CYS A 8 35.39 69.76 -21.25
N LEU A 9 34.25 69.22 -20.80
CA LEU A 9 33.79 69.01 -19.40
C LEU A 9 32.28 69.25 -19.15
N SER A 10 31.71 68.31 -18.40
CA SER A 10 30.55 68.39 -17.46
C SER A 10 29.13 68.05 -17.96
N SER A 11 28.61 66.88 -17.50
CA SER A 11 27.27 66.62 -16.89
C SER A 11 27.03 65.08 -16.90
N ILE A 12 27.14 64.31 -15.82
CA ILE A 12 26.23 64.15 -14.65
C ILE A 12 24.78 63.81 -15.06
N TYR A 13 24.44 62.52 -14.87
CA TYR A 13 23.12 61.89 -14.71
C TYR A 13 22.19 61.85 -15.93
N PHE A 14 22.13 60.67 -16.58
CA PHE A 14 20.89 60.18 -17.18
C PHE A 14 20.58 58.79 -16.62
N LEU A 15 19.51 58.78 -15.82
CA LEU A 15 18.93 57.63 -15.15
C LEU A 15 18.43 56.56 -16.13
N LEU A 16 18.58 55.31 -15.69
CA LEU A 16 17.61 54.21 -15.82
C LEU A 16 16.75 54.19 -17.09
N PHE A 17 17.29 53.62 -18.17
CA PHE A 17 16.47 53.02 -19.22
C PHE A 17 17.13 51.72 -19.69
N GLY A 18 16.86 50.65 -18.93
CA GLY A 18 17.45 49.34 -19.18
C GLY A 18 16.80 48.21 -18.38
N LEU A 19 15.50 48.30 -18.11
CA LEU A 19 14.69 47.14 -17.72
C LEU A 19 13.95 46.65 -18.95
N LEU A 20 14.65 45.86 -19.76
CA LEU A 20 14.07 45.06 -20.83
C LEU A 20 13.18 43.99 -20.20
N PHE A 21 11.93 43.99 -20.65
CA PHE A 21 10.84 43.07 -20.36
C PHE A 21 11.27 41.60 -20.33
N LEU A 22 11.54 41.07 -19.13
CA LEU A 22 11.29 39.66 -18.83
C LEU A 22 9.81 39.53 -18.50
N SER A 23 8.98 39.47 -19.54
CA SER A 23 7.61 39.01 -19.39
C SER A 23 7.69 37.54 -18.99
N ALA A 24 7.73 37.27 -17.69
CA ALA A 24 7.54 35.94 -17.15
C ALA A 24 6.18 35.48 -17.67
N CYS A 25 6.19 34.58 -18.64
CA CYS A 25 5.04 33.76 -18.94
C CYS A 25 4.85 32.87 -17.71
N GLN A 26 4.21 33.42 -16.68
CA GLN A 26 3.59 32.60 -15.66
C GLN A 26 2.50 31.86 -16.42
N SER A 27 2.81 30.67 -16.89
CA SER A 27 1.80 29.66 -17.12
C SER A 27 1.10 29.50 -15.77
N MET A 28 0.01 30.25 -15.58
CA MET A 28 -1.01 29.87 -14.62
C MET A 28 -1.40 28.47 -15.04
N VAL A 29 -0.89 27.48 -14.31
CA VAL A 29 -1.56 26.19 -14.25
C VAL A 29 -2.94 26.55 -13.76
N SER A 30 -3.92 26.59 -14.67
CA SER A 30 -5.29 26.66 -14.22
C SER A 30 -5.42 25.47 -13.28
N LYS A 31 -5.91 25.70 -12.06
CA LYS A 31 -6.53 24.62 -11.31
C LYS A 31 -7.75 24.21 -12.13
N GLY A 32 -7.51 23.47 -13.22
CA GLY A 32 -8.55 22.77 -13.91
C GLY A 32 -9.22 21.95 -12.83
N LEU A 33 -10.49 22.23 -12.60
CA LEU A 33 -11.33 21.33 -11.82
C LEU A 33 -11.10 19.95 -12.41
N LEU A 34 -10.59 19.02 -11.59
CA LEU A 34 -10.45 17.64 -12.04
C LEU A 34 -11.84 17.21 -12.53
N PRO A 35 -11.98 16.74 -13.79
CA PRO A 35 -13.22 16.13 -14.20
C PRO A 35 -13.51 14.99 -13.22
N ASN A 36 -14.72 14.99 -12.65
CA ASN A 36 -15.17 14.04 -11.62
C ASN A 36 -14.42 14.12 -10.27
N PRO A 37 -14.60 15.21 -9.49
CA PRO A 37 -14.03 15.28 -8.15
C PRO A 37 -14.61 14.18 -7.26
N LEU A 38 -13.77 13.61 -6.38
CA LEU A 38 -14.26 12.76 -5.31
C LEU A 38 -15.24 13.55 -4.43
N PRO A 39 -16.33 12.92 -3.95
CA PRO A 39 -17.36 13.60 -3.17
C PRO A 39 -16.88 14.03 -1.78
N GLU A 40 -15.74 13.52 -1.31
CA GLU A 40 -15.16 13.80 0.00
C GLU A 40 -13.67 14.15 -0.09
N GLN A 41 -13.14 14.74 0.98
CA GLN A 41 -11.71 15.01 1.11
C GLN A 41 -10.92 13.69 1.16
N ILE A 42 -9.97 13.56 0.24
CA ILE A 42 -9.02 12.44 0.18
C ILE A 42 -8.16 12.43 1.43
N LEU A 43 -7.95 11.25 2.02
CA LEU A 43 -6.90 11.07 3.01
C LEU A 43 -5.56 11.16 2.28
N SER A 44 -4.92 12.33 2.38
CA SER A 44 -3.77 12.71 1.54
C SER A 44 -2.48 11.90 1.77
N SER A 45 -2.53 10.82 2.55
CA SER A 45 -1.38 10.01 2.93
C SER A 45 -1.30 8.67 2.20
N THR A 46 -2.32 8.26 1.42
CA THR A 46 -2.27 6.97 0.72
C THR A 46 -3.13 6.90 -0.53
N VAL A 47 -2.63 6.19 -1.54
CA VAL A 47 -3.32 5.83 -2.77
C VAL A 47 -2.77 4.49 -3.24
N THR A 48 -3.64 3.63 -3.75
CA THR A 48 -3.24 2.33 -4.31
C THR A 48 -3.64 2.27 -5.77
N VAL A 49 -2.76 1.79 -6.63
CA VAL A 49 -3.01 1.68 -8.07
C VAL A 49 -2.58 0.32 -8.59
N ASN A 50 -3.28 -0.19 -9.59
CA ASN A 50 -2.91 -1.43 -10.27
C ASN A 50 -3.39 -1.41 -11.73
N PHE A 51 -2.70 -2.12 -12.62
CA PHE A 51 -3.13 -2.28 -14.00
C PHE A 51 -3.99 -3.54 -14.14
N ALA A 52 -5.09 -3.42 -14.86
CA ALA A 52 -5.86 -4.58 -15.30
C ALA A 52 -5.25 -5.21 -16.56
N PRO A 53 -5.56 -6.48 -16.87
CA PRO A 53 -5.13 -7.14 -18.11
C PRO A 53 -5.55 -6.41 -19.40
N ASP A 54 -6.60 -5.59 -19.34
CA ASP A 54 -7.08 -4.77 -20.45
C ASP A 54 -6.33 -3.42 -20.60
N GLY A 55 -5.34 -3.16 -19.75
CA GLY A 55 -4.51 -1.96 -19.76
C GLY A 55 -5.08 -0.76 -19.00
N ARG A 56 -6.27 -0.87 -18.39
CA ARG A 56 -6.80 0.19 -17.52
C ARG A 56 -5.94 0.33 -16.25
N LEU A 57 -5.62 1.57 -15.90
CA LEU A 57 -5.01 1.91 -14.62
C LEU A 57 -6.12 2.15 -13.59
N TRP A 58 -6.32 1.19 -12.70
CA TRP A 58 -7.25 1.31 -11.59
C TRP A 58 -6.60 2.04 -10.42
N ARG A 59 -7.39 2.85 -9.71
CA ARG A 59 -6.94 3.62 -8.56
C ARG A 59 -7.96 3.55 -7.44
N LEU A 60 -7.48 3.15 -6.28
CA LEU A 60 -8.20 3.03 -5.03
C LEU A 60 -7.81 4.20 -4.11
N THR A 61 -8.78 5.03 -3.75
CA THR A 61 -8.58 6.27 -2.99
C THR A 61 -9.42 6.27 -1.72
N PRO A 62 -8.81 6.23 -0.53
CA PRO A 62 -9.54 6.39 0.72
C PRO A 62 -9.85 7.86 1.03
N THR A 63 -11.04 8.09 1.56
CA THR A 63 -11.52 9.36 2.14
C THR A 63 -11.78 9.15 3.63
N ALA A 64 -12.29 10.16 4.33
CA ALA A 64 -12.57 10.04 5.77
C ALA A 64 -13.61 8.94 6.09
N GLN A 65 -14.58 8.71 5.19
CA GLN A 65 -15.73 7.84 5.47
C GLN A 65 -15.93 6.69 4.47
N ALA A 66 -15.13 6.66 3.40
CA ALA A 66 -15.29 5.68 2.35
C ALA A 66 -14.01 5.40 1.57
N VAL A 67 -14.02 4.33 0.80
CA VAL A 67 -13.01 4.06 -0.22
C VAL A 67 -13.67 4.08 -1.59
N TYR A 68 -13.03 4.77 -2.52
CA TYR A 68 -13.50 4.95 -3.88
C TYR A 68 -12.56 4.28 -4.88
N LEU A 69 -13.15 3.65 -5.89
CA LEU A 69 -12.44 3.13 -7.04
C LEU A 69 -12.76 3.97 -8.27
N ASP A 70 -11.73 4.35 -9.02
CA ASP A 70 -11.86 4.85 -10.38
C ASP A 70 -10.78 4.23 -11.26
N TYR A 71 -10.85 4.52 -12.57
CA TYR A 71 -9.83 4.08 -13.50
C TYR A 71 -9.53 5.11 -14.56
N SER A 72 -8.35 4.97 -15.14
CA SER A 72 -7.87 5.74 -16.28
C SER A 72 -7.60 4.83 -17.47
N THR A 73 -7.92 5.33 -18.66
CA THR A 73 -7.58 4.73 -19.96
C THR A 73 -6.50 5.50 -20.71
N ASP A 74 -5.94 6.55 -20.10
CA ASP A 74 -5.00 7.49 -20.72
C ASP A 74 -3.71 7.68 -19.90
N ASN A 75 -3.31 6.60 -19.19
CA ASN A 75 -2.12 6.55 -18.33
C ASN A 75 -2.14 7.56 -17.17
N GLY A 76 -3.31 7.70 -16.53
CA GLY A 76 -3.49 8.50 -15.33
C GLY A 76 -3.68 10.00 -15.58
N LYS A 77 -3.90 10.44 -16.82
CA LYS A 77 -4.17 11.86 -17.12
C LYS A 77 -5.59 12.26 -16.73
N THR A 78 -6.55 11.38 -17.00
CA THR A 78 -7.95 11.54 -16.59
C THR A 78 -8.48 10.26 -15.96
N TYR A 79 -9.45 10.43 -15.06
CA TYR A 79 -10.10 9.33 -14.36
C TYR A 79 -11.61 9.40 -14.57
N GLN A 80 -12.23 8.24 -14.67
CA GLN A 80 -13.67 8.12 -14.74
C GLN A 80 -14.34 8.51 -13.42
N GLN A 81 -15.67 8.57 -13.43
CA GLN A 81 -16.42 8.85 -12.22
C GLN A 81 -16.15 7.79 -11.14
N PRO A 82 -15.79 8.20 -9.92
CA PRO A 82 -15.46 7.27 -8.85
C PRO A 82 -16.69 6.52 -8.33
N VAL A 83 -16.51 5.24 -8.01
CA VAL A 83 -17.50 4.34 -7.44
C VAL A 83 -17.15 4.08 -5.97
N LYS A 84 -18.13 4.26 -5.07
CA LYS A 84 -17.98 3.97 -3.63
C LYS A 84 -18.01 2.46 -3.39
N ILE A 85 -17.08 1.95 -2.58
CA ILE A 85 -16.91 0.51 -2.34
C ILE A 85 -17.69 0.06 -1.09
N ASN A 86 -17.45 0.71 0.04
CA ASN A 86 -18.16 0.39 1.27
C ASN A 86 -19.61 0.87 1.22
N ARG A 87 -20.54 0.01 1.67
CA ARG A 87 -21.99 0.29 1.59
C ARG A 87 -22.45 1.37 2.55
N THR A 88 -21.89 1.38 3.75
CA THR A 88 -22.16 2.33 4.82
C THR A 88 -20.94 3.21 5.03
N GLU A 89 -21.15 4.47 5.40
CA GLU A 89 -20.04 5.34 5.84
C GLU A 89 -19.43 4.79 7.11
N GLN A 90 -18.11 4.62 7.09
CA GLN A 90 -17.31 4.11 8.21
C GLN A 90 -16.03 4.92 8.24
N LYS A 91 -15.54 5.27 9.44
CA LYS A 91 -14.28 6.00 9.56
C LYS A 91 -13.15 5.14 9.00
N ILE A 92 -12.54 5.58 7.89
CA ILE A 92 -11.48 4.83 7.22
C ILE A 92 -10.18 5.00 7.98
N SER A 93 -9.50 3.87 8.23
CA SER A 93 -8.26 3.79 9.00
C SER A 93 -7.10 3.43 8.08
N ALA A 94 -6.68 4.39 7.25
CA ALA A 94 -5.61 4.19 6.28
C ALA A 94 -4.41 5.10 6.57
N TRP A 95 -3.20 4.54 6.54
CA TRP A 95 -1.94 5.27 6.73
C TRP A 95 -0.84 4.69 5.83
N PRO A 96 0.32 5.35 5.66
CA PRO A 96 1.34 4.93 4.68
C PRO A 96 1.82 3.48 4.83
N GLU A 97 1.85 2.95 6.07
CA GLU A 97 2.26 1.58 6.36
C GLU A 97 1.11 0.56 6.32
N ASN A 98 -0.14 1.02 6.26
CA ASN A 98 -1.33 0.18 6.09
C ASN A 98 -2.29 0.77 5.04
N PRO A 99 -1.86 0.84 3.77
CA PRO A 99 -2.72 1.32 2.68
C PRO A 99 -3.78 0.27 2.34
N PRO A 100 -4.96 0.67 1.82
CA PRO A 100 -5.88 -0.26 1.17
C PRO A 100 -5.17 -1.05 0.05
N ALA A 101 -5.57 -2.28 -0.23
CA ALA A 101 -4.98 -3.10 -1.28
C ALA A 101 -5.94 -3.27 -2.47
N LEU A 102 -5.37 -3.37 -3.68
CA LEU A 102 -6.10 -3.51 -4.94
C LEU A 102 -5.36 -4.52 -5.83
N GLU A 103 -6.01 -5.64 -6.13
CA GLU A 103 -5.49 -6.65 -7.04
C GLU A 103 -6.52 -6.97 -8.12
N ILE A 104 -6.10 -6.97 -9.38
CA ILE A 104 -6.95 -7.31 -10.52
C ILE A 104 -6.61 -8.71 -11.01
N SER A 105 -7.58 -9.60 -10.90
CA SER A 105 -7.53 -10.98 -11.40
C SER A 105 -7.28 -11.03 -12.90
N SER A 106 -6.77 -12.17 -13.38
CA SER A 106 -6.57 -12.41 -14.81
C SER A 106 -7.89 -12.40 -15.61
N SER A 107 -9.01 -12.76 -14.96
CA SER A 107 -10.37 -12.66 -15.48
C SER A 107 -10.94 -11.24 -15.52
N GLY A 108 -10.26 -10.26 -14.91
CA GLY A 108 -10.75 -8.90 -14.74
C GLY A 108 -11.55 -8.65 -13.46
N ARG A 109 -11.73 -9.66 -12.59
CA ARG A 109 -12.27 -9.43 -11.23
C ARG A 109 -11.39 -8.44 -10.47
N ILE A 110 -12.03 -7.47 -9.82
CA ILE A 110 -11.37 -6.46 -9.00
C ILE A 110 -11.49 -6.88 -7.54
N ASN A 111 -10.37 -7.05 -6.85
CA ASN A 111 -10.31 -7.43 -5.45
C ASN A 111 -9.81 -6.24 -4.62
N VAL A 112 -10.52 -5.91 -3.55
CA VAL A 112 -10.24 -4.74 -2.71
C VAL A 112 -10.17 -5.16 -1.26
N LEU A 113 -9.12 -4.71 -0.58
CA LEU A 113 -9.00 -4.75 0.86
C LEU A 113 -8.94 -3.32 1.39
N TYR A 114 -9.71 -3.01 2.43
CA TYR A 114 -9.67 -1.71 3.08
C TYR A 114 -9.86 -1.81 4.60
N TYR A 115 -9.53 -0.74 5.30
CA TYR A 115 -9.57 -0.68 6.76
C TYR A 115 -10.54 0.39 7.22
N ALA A 116 -11.46 0.04 8.10
CA ALA A 116 -12.44 0.96 8.64
C ALA A 116 -12.77 0.62 10.09
N ASP A 117 -13.29 1.60 10.83
CA ASP A 117 -13.80 1.37 12.18
C ASP A 117 -15.13 0.60 12.11
N GLU A 118 -15.25 -0.43 12.94
CA GLU A 118 -16.45 -1.25 13.16
C GLU A 118 -16.65 -1.38 14.69
N GLU A 119 -16.82 -2.59 15.23
CA GLU A 119 -16.75 -2.80 16.67
C GLU A 119 -15.34 -2.53 17.23
N GLN A 120 -14.30 -2.78 16.42
CA GLN A 120 -12.94 -2.33 16.67
C GLN A 120 -12.51 -1.29 15.62
N ASN A 121 -11.63 -0.39 16.04
CA ASN A 121 -10.99 0.53 15.12
C ASN A 121 -10.08 -0.23 14.15
N SER A 122 -9.96 0.27 12.92
CA SER A 122 -9.04 -0.28 11.91
C SER A 122 -9.26 -1.77 11.61
N THR A 123 -10.52 -2.20 11.52
CA THR A 123 -10.91 -3.55 11.09
C THR A 123 -10.72 -3.71 9.58
N SER A 124 -10.26 -4.88 9.15
CA SER A 124 -9.96 -5.16 7.74
C SER A 124 -11.13 -5.83 7.04
N PHE A 125 -11.52 -5.23 5.91
CA PHE A 125 -12.64 -5.65 5.09
C PHE A 125 -12.17 -6.02 3.69
N PHE A 126 -12.78 -7.05 3.13
CA PHE A 126 -12.60 -7.46 1.75
C PHE A 126 -13.90 -7.26 0.96
N SER A 127 -13.79 -6.81 -0.28
CA SER A 127 -14.87 -6.76 -1.25
C SER A 127 -14.32 -6.99 -2.65
N TYR A 128 -15.17 -7.42 -3.58
CA TYR A 128 -14.79 -7.64 -4.96
C TYR A 128 -15.86 -7.13 -5.93
N SER A 129 -15.47 -6.94 -7.19
CA SER A 129 -16.36 -6.61 -8.30
C SER A 129 -16.10 -7.52 -9.49
N ASP A 130 -17.20 -8.06 -10.05
CA ASP A 130 -17.23 -8.90 -11.26
C ASP A 130 -17.82 -8.16 -12.47
N ASP A 131 -18.15 -6.88 -12.32
CA ASP A 131 -18.88 -6.09 -13.32
C ASP A 131 -18.10 -4.84 -13.75
N ASN A 132 -16.76 -4.96 -13.81
CA ASN A 132 -15.84 -3.88 -14.15
C ASN A 132 -15.95 -2.68 -13.20
N GLY A 133 -16.05 -2.93 -11.90
CA GLY A 133 -16.03 -1.90 -10.86
C GLY A 133 -17.31 -1.07 -10.79
N GLN A 134 -18.41 -1.51 -11.42
CA GLN A 134 -19.69 -0.80 -11.36
C GLN A 134 -20.40 -1.03 -10.02
N THR A 135 -20.33 -2.25 -9.49
CA THR A 135 -20.85 -2.62 -8.18
C THR A 135 -19.88 -3.53 -7.41
N PHE A 136 -20.04 -3.55 -6.10
CA PHE A 136 -19.20 -4.31 -5.17
C PHE A 136 -20.03 -5.27 -4.32
N SER A 137 -19.44 -6.43 -4.04
CA SER A 137 -20.00 -7.41 -3.12
C SER A 137 -20.17 -6.83 -1.71
N SER A 138 -21.00 -7.46 -0.87
CA SER A 138 -21.09 -7.11 0.55
C SER A 138 -19.68 -7.25 1.17
N PRO A 139 -19.16 -6.23 1.87
CA PRO A 139 -17.87 -6.36 2.54
C PRO A 139 -17.90 -7.50 3.56
N VAL A 140 -16.83 -8.29 3.61
CA VAL A 140 -16.64 -9.36 4.60
C VAL A 140 -15.39 -9.09 5.42
N LEU A 141 -15.38 -9.53 6.68
CA LEU A 141 -14.22 -9.42 7.55
C LEU A 141 -13.11 -10.37 7.06
N VAL A 142 -11.88 -9.87 6.99
CA VAL A 142 -10.71 -10.68 6.63
C VAL A 142 -10.38 -11.70 7.71
N SER A 143 -10.62 -11.36 8.98
CA SER A 143 -10.29 -12.21 10.12
C SER A 143 -11.53 -12.54 10.94
N THR A 144 -11.73 -13.83 11.23
CA THR A 144 -12.73 -14.30 12.20
C THR A 144 -12.51 -13.80 13.64
N GLN A 145 -11.34 -13.22 13.95
CA GLN A 145 -11.03 -12.64 15.26
C GLN A 145 -11.06 -11.10 15.26
N ALA A 146 -11.58 -10.46 14.20
CA ALA A 146 -11.56 -9.01 14.03
C ALA A 146 -12.13 -8.21 15.23
N HIS A 147 -13.06 -8.80 15.98
CA HIS A 147 -13.67 -8.19 17.17
C HIS A 147 -12.81 -8.25 18.44
N SER A 148 -11.73 -9.02 18.42
CA SER A 148 -10.92 -9.36 19.60
C SER A 148 -9.42 -9.15 19.43
N ALA A 149 -8.94 -9.07 18.19
CA ALA A 149 -7.54 -8.91 17.87
C ALA A 149 -7.37 -7.91 16.72
N MET A 150 -6.47 -6.94 16.95
CA MET A 150 -6.09 -6.00 15.90
C MET A 150 -5.31 -6.74 14.82
N HIS A 151 -5.58 -6.39 13.57
CA HIS A 151 -4.93 -6.96 12.41
C HIS A 151 -4.70 -5.86 11.38
N TYR A 152 -3.52 -5.87 10.77
CA TYR A 152 -3.04 -4.79 9.91
C TYR A 152 -1.84 -5.23 9.06
N MET A 153 -1.37 -4.31 8.20
CA MET A 153 -0.29 -4.50 7.25
C MET A 153 -0.58 -5.63 6.27
N ASP A 154 -1.84 -5.77 5.86
CA ASP A 154 -2.26 -6.93 5.11
C ASP A 154 -1.65 -6.90 3.70
N LYS A 155 -1.50 -8.09 3.13
CA LYS A 155 -1.07 -8.29 1.76
C LYS A 155 -2.06 -9.19 1.06
N MET A 156 -2.30 -8.88 -0.20
CA MET A 156 -3.22 -9.58 -1.07
C MET A 156 -2.46 -9.99 -2.32
N LEU A 157 -2.57 -11.25 -2.70
CA LEU A 157 -2.11 -11.77 -3.98
C LEU A 157 -3.27 -12.49 -4.66
N VAL A 158 -3.28 -12.49 -5.99
CA VAL A 158 -4.25 -13.23 -6.80
C VAL A 158 -3.50 -14.06 -7.82
N ASP A 159 -3.71 -15.37 -7.82
CA ASP A 159 -3.05 -16.26 -8.78
C ASP A 159 -3.72 -16.24 -10.15
N LYS A 160 -3.10 -16.93 -11.12
CA LYS A 160 -3.61 -17.06 -12.50
C LYS A 160 -4.94 -17.80 -12.64
N ASN A 161 -5.43 -18.44 -11.58
CA ASN A 161 -6.71 -19.12 -11.53
C ASN A 161 -7.71 -18.34 -10.66
N ASP A 162 -7.38 -17.09 -10.34
CA ASP A 162 -8.13 -16.15 -9.50
C ASP A 162 -8.30 -16.61 -8.04
N ASN A 163 -7.41 -17.48 -7.54
CA ASN A 163 -7.35 -17.76 -6.12
C ASN A 163 -6.74 -16.56 -5.39
N LEU A 164 -7.41 -16.13 -4.33
CA LEU A 164 -7.02 -15.04 -3.45
C LEU A 164 -6.16 -15.58 -2.31
N TYR A 165 -5.05 -14.91 -2.04
CA TYR A 165 -4.19 -15.15 -0.88
C TYR A 165 -4.13 -13.89 -0.05
N LEU A 166 -4.53 -14.01 1.22
CA LEU A 166 -4.48 -12.92 2.19
C LEU A 166 -3.45 -13.24 3.26
N PHE A 167 -2.68 -12.24 3.67
CA PHE A 167 -1.71 -12.32 4.77
C PHE A 167 -1.85 -11.12 5.68
N TRP A 168 -1.83 -11.29 6.99
CA TRP A 168 -1.96 -10.17 7.93
C TRP A 168 -1.17 -10.36 9.22
N HIS A 169 -0.71 -9.24 9.79
CA HIS A 169 -0.20 -9.22 11.15
C HIS A 169 -1.37 -9.30 12.12
N ASP A 170 -1.21 -10.02 13.22
CA ASP A 170 -2.30 -10.27 14.15
C ASP A 170 -1.81 -10.24 15.61
N THR A 171 -2.54 -9.51 16.45
CA THR A 171 -2.20 -9.34 17.87
C THR A 171 -2.70 -10.46 18.78
N ARG A 172 -3.49 -11.43 18.28
CA ARG A 172 -4.09 -12.48 19.14
C ARG A 172 -3.08 -13.35 19.90
N HIS A 173 -1.83 -13.33 19.45
CA HIS A 173 -0.70 -14.06 20.00
C HIS A 173 0.48 -13.15 20.33
N ASP A 174 0.24 -11.85 20.53
CA ASP A 174 1.33 -10.97 20.93
C ASP A 174 1.96 -11.43 22.26
N SER A 175 3.26 -11.16 22.41
CA SER A 175 4.01 -11.54 23.61
C SER A 175 3.66 -10.65 24.81
N HIS A 176 3.03 -9.49 24.57
CA HIS A 176 2.66 -8.51 25.60
C HIS A 176 1.49 -9.00 26.47
N HIS A 177 0.55 -9.77 25.92
CA HIS A 177 -0.62 -10.25 26.66
C HIS A 177 -0.40 -11.60 27.37
N ARG A 178 0.68 -12.33 27.06
CA ARG A 178 0.86 -13.71 27.54
C ARG A 178 1.88 -13.93 28.65
N GLY A 179 2.57 -12.89 29.14
CA GLY A 179 3.53 -13.03 30.26
C GLY A 179 4.59 -14.12 30.06
N GLN A 180 4.84 -14.53 28.81
CA GLN A 180 5.56 -15.77 28.49
C GLN A 180 6.79 -15.58 27.63
N ILE A 181 7.15 -14.35 27.22
CA ILE A 181 8.41 -14.13 26.51
C ILE A 181 9.11 -12.88 27.05
N HIS A 182 9.86 -13.07 28.14
CA HIS A 182 10.70 -12.04 28.76
C HIS A 182 12.06 -11.85 28.06
N HIS A 183 12.32 -12.57 26.96
CA HIS A 183 13.64 -12.60 26.31
C HIS A 183 13.64 -12.23 24.83
N THR A 184 12.48 -11.97 24.22
CA THR A 184 12.39 -11.46 22.84
C THR A 184 11.78 -10.07 22.91
N GLY A 185 12.47 -9.05 22.38
CA GLY A 185 12.08 -7.65 22.54
C GLY A 185 10.61 -7.32 22.20
N SER A 186 10.10 -6.22 22.73
CA SER A 186 8.74 -5.70 22.49
C SER A 186 8.36 -5.63 21.00
N GLY A 187 7.07 -5.76 20.68
CA GLY A 187 6.57 -5.56 19.31
C GLY A 187 6.74 -6.80 18.43
N ILE A 188 6.32 -7.95 18.96
CA ILE A 188 6.29 -9.24 18.26
C ILE A 188 4.84 -9.65 18.10
N LEU A 189 4.45 -9.92 16.86
CA LEU A 189 3.13 -10.40 16.50
C LEU A 189 3.19 -11.81 15.92
N SER A 190 2.02 -12.29 15.49
CA SER A 190 1.91 -13.43 14.59
C SER A 190 1.53 -12.99 13.18
N LEU A 191 1.91 -13.81 12.21
CA LEU A 191 1.48 -13.72 10.82
C LEU A 191 0.45 -14.81 10.57
N TYR A 192 -0.65 -14.45 9.91
CA TYR A 192 -1.72 -15.34 9.51
C TYR A 192 -1.94 -15.29 8.01
N TYR A 193 -2.63 -16.30 7.48
CA TYR A 193 -3.04 -16.32 6.09
C TYR A 193 -4.42 -16.95 5.89
N SER A 194 -5.01 -16.65 4.73
CA SER A 194 -6.18 -17.33 4.17
C SER A 194 -5.98 -17.53 2.68
N ILE A 195 -6.53 -18.62 2.13
CA ILE A 195 -6.52 -18.90 0.69
C ILE A 195 -7.95 -19.21 0.28
N HIS A 196 -8.44 -18.52 -0.75
CA HIS A 196 -9.83 -18.62 -1.15
C HIS A 196 -9.97 -18.66 -2.67
N SER A 197 -10.87 -19.51 -3.17
CA SER A 197 -11.18 -19.51 -4.60
C SER A 197 -12.10 -18.34 -4.95
N ALA A 198 -12.04 -17.82 -6.18
CA ALA A 198 -12.96 -16.77 -6.62
C ALA A 198 -14.45 -17.16 -6.50
N SER A 199 -14.80 -18.44 -6.60
CA SER A 199 -16.17 -18.92 -6.44
C SER A 199 -16.62 -19.09 -4.99
N ASP A 200 -15.70 -19.00 -4.03
CA ASP A 200 -16.02 -19.14 -2.62
C ASP A 200 -16.42 -17.77 -2.04
N HIS A 201 -17.61 -17.73 -1.46
CA HIS A 201 -18.20 -16.54 -0.85
C HIS A 201 -18.42 -16.71 0.67
N SER A 202 -17.86 -17.77 1.25
CA SER A 202 -17.86 -17.98 2.69
C SER A 202 -16.94 -16.98 3.41
N GLN A 203 -16.97 -16.98 4.75
CA GLN A 203 -16.00 -16.21 5.51
C GLN A 203 -14.59 -16.78 5.32
N PHE A 204 -13.58 -15.92 5.39
CA PHE A 204 -12.19 -16.37 5.33
C PHE A 204 -11.81 -17.19 6.56
N ASP A 205 -11.22 -18.36 6.33
CA ASP A 205 -10.61 -19.16 7.38
C ASP A 205 -9.26 -18.54 7.79
N ASN A 206 -8.96 -18.60 9.09
CA ASN A 206 -7.73 -18.06 9.66
C ASN A 206 -6.71 -19.17 9.91
N HIS A 207 -5.60 -19.17 9.17
CA HIS A 207 -4.51 -20.12 9.39
C HIS A 207 -3.27 -19.42 9.96
N PHE A 208 -2.77 -19.93 11.09
CA PHE A 208 -1.52 -19.44 11.67
C PHE A 208 -0.34 -19.77 10.74
N LEU A 209 0.46 -18.77 10.39
CA LEU A 209 1.61 -18.93 9.52
C LEU A 209 2.92 -18.94 10.30
N SER A 210 3.12 -17.94 11.17
CA SER A 210 4.37 -17.78 11.90
C SER A 210 4.20 -16.90 13.14
N ALA A 211 5.05 -17.11 14.14
CA ALA A 211 5.24 -16.20 15.26
C ALA A 211 6.56 -15.44 15.06
N GLY A 212 6.80 -14.40 15.85
CA GLY A 212 8.08 -13.68 15.78
C GLY A 212 8.13 -12.63 14.67
N ILE A 213 7.00 -12.17 14.16
CA ILE A 213 6.98 -11.11 13.13
C ILE A 213 7.16 -9.75 13.81
N CYS A 214 7.96 -8.86 13.23
CA CYS A 214 8.15 -7.51 13.75
C CYS A 214 6.88 -6.68 13.55
N SER A 215 6.29 -6.15 14.62
CA SER A 215 4.97 -5.51 14.61
C SER A 215 4.84 -4.30 13.67
N CYS A 216 5.93 -3.61 13.40
CA CYS A 216 5.94 -2.33 12.69
C CYS A 216 6.48 -2.44 11.26
N CYS A 217 6.75 -3.65 10.76
CA CYS A 217 7.39 -3.84 9.44
C CYS A 217 6.42 -4.51 8.46
N ARG A 218 6.03 -3.79 7.40
CA ARG A 218 5.31 -4.38 6.27
C ARG A 218 6.01 -5.64 5.77
N THR A 219 5.26 -6.61 5.27
CA THR A 219 5.80 -7.75 4.53
C THR A 219 5.83 -7.45 3.04
N ALA A 220 6.76 -8.06 2.31
CA ALA A 220 6.70 -8.13 0.86
C ALA A 220 6.21 -9.53 0.47
N THR A 221 5.30 -9.59 -0.48
CA THR A 221 4.70 -10.84 -0.98
C THR A 221 4.78 -10.88 -2.49
N ALA A 222 5.03 -12.06 -3.04
CA ALA A 222 5.02 -12.31 -4.48
C ALA A 222 4.68 -13.79 -4.74
N PHE A 223 4.48 -14.15 -6.00
CA PHE A 223 4.53 -15.54 -6.45
C PHE A 223 5.92 -15.86 -7.01
N THR A 224 6.45 -17.04 -6.73
CA THR A 224 7.62 -17.60 -7.43
C THR A 224 7.32 -17.79 -8.92
N ALA A 225 8.34 -18.03 -9.76
CA ALA A 225 8.09 -18.38 -11.16
C ALA A 225 7.24 -19.65 -11.34
N ALA A 226 7.23 -20.54 -10.34
CA ALA A 226 6.40 -21.74 -10.30
C ALA A 226 4.97 -21.49 -9.76
N GLY A 227 4.67 -20.29 -9.25
CA GLY A 227 3.35 -19.87 -8.83
C GLY A 227 3.04 -20.08 -7.34
N GLU A 228 4.02 -20.43 -6.51
CA GLU A 228 3.82 -20.52 -5.06
C GLU A 228 4.02 -19.15 -4.38
N PRO A 229 3.20 -18.81 -3.37
CA PRO A 229 3.43 -17.60 -2.58
C PRO A 229 4.76 -17.64 -1.82
N ILE A 230 5.45 -16.49 -1.84
CA ILE A 230 6.63 -16.21 -1.03
C ILE A 230 6.45 -14.90 -0.28
N ILE A 231 6.87 -14.90 0.99
CA ILE A 231 6.80 -13.74 1.88
C ILE A 231 8.22 -13.42 2.35
N LEU A 232 8.64 -12.17 2.20
CA LEU A 232 9.83 -11.62 2.84
C LEU A 232 9.37 -10.71 3.98
N ALA A 233 9.83 -10.99 5.19
CA ALA A 233 9.41 -10.25 6.36
C ALA A 233 10.56 -10.05 7.34
N ARG A 234 10.50 -8.98 8.13
CA ARG A 234 11.41 -8.79 9.26
C ARG A 234 10.91 -9.59 10.45
N MET A 235 11.73 -10.53 10.90
CA MET A 235 11.45 -11.38 12.05
C MET A 235 12.29 -10.97 13.24
N VAL A 236 11.77 -11.21 14.45
CA VAL A 236 12.47 -11.04 15.71
C VAL A 236 12.93 -12.42 16.18
N HIS A 237 14.24 -12.60 16.26
CA HIS A 237 14.87 -13.85 16.69
C HIS A 237 15.01 -13.91 18.22
N GLU A 238 15.36 -15.09 18.75
CA GLU A 238 15.45 -15.34 20.20
C GLU A 238 16.46 -14.43 20.92
N ASP A 239 17.51 -14.01 20.21
CA ASP A 239 18.54 -13.07 20.67
C ASP A 239 18.14 -11.59 20.52
N GLY A 240 16.89 -11.31 20.13
CA GLY A 240 16.36 -9.98 19.88
C GLY A 240 16.76 -9.39 18.52
N ILE A 241 17.58 -10.10 17.73
CA ILE A 241 18.01 -9.63 16.41
C ILE A 241 16.80 -9.54 15.47
N ARG A 242 16.74 -8.45 14.70
CA ARG A 242 15.65 -8.20 13.75
C ARG A 242 16.13 -8.27 12.31
N ASP A 243 16.19 -9.47 11.76
CA ASP A 243 16.64 -9.71 10.39
C ASP A 243 15.51 -10.19 9.49
N HIS A 244 15.73 -10.14 8.18
CA HIS A 244 14.74 -10.58 7.22
C HIS A 244 14.78 -12.09 7.05
N SER A 245 13.60 -12.70 6.96
CA SER A 245 13.41 -14.11 6.66
C SER A 245 12.44 -14.28 5.50
N LEU A 246 12.69 -15.32 4.70
CA LEU A 246 11.76 -15.81 3.69
C LEU A 246 10.85 -16.88 4.29
N ILE A 247 9.55 -16.78 4.01
CA ILE A 247 8.55 -17.80 4.31
C ILE A 247 7.97 -18.23 2.96
N ARG A 248 8.11 -19.52 2.62
CA ARG A 248 7.75 -20.06 1.31
C ARG A 248 6.69 -21.13 1.44
N MET A 249 5.74 -21.15 0.52
CA MET A 249 4.89 -22.31 0.31
C MET A 249 5.61 -23.28 -0.64
N ASN A 250 5.53 -24.59 -0.37
CA ASN A 250 6.03 -25.61 -1.28
C ASN A 250 4.96 -26.02 -2.30
N ALA A 251 5.36 -26.75 -3.34
CA ALA A 251 4.47 -27.24 -4.41
C ALA A 251 3.30 -28.15 -3.93
N LYS A 252 3.31 -28.60 -2.67
CA LYS A 252 2.22 -29.38 -2.05
C LYS A 252 1.25 -28.49 -1.25
N GLY A 253 1.41 -27.16 -1.31
CA GLY A 253 0.58 -26.21 -0.58
C GLY A 253 0.93 -26.07 0.91
N SER A 254 2.08 -26.61 1.36
CA SER A 254 2.49 -26.51 2.77
C SER A 254 3.54 -25.40 2.96
N TRP A 255 3.39 -24.62 4.02
CA TRP A 255 4.34 -23.58 4.40
C TRP A 255 5.61 -24.17 5.03
N LEU A 256 6.75 -23.68 4.57
CA LEU A 256 8.05 -23.99 5.14
C LEU A 256 8.33 -23.08 6.35
N LYS A 257 9.18 -23.55 7.26
CA LYS A 257 9.67 -22.71 8.37
C LYS A 257 10.37 -21.46 7.82
N PRO A 258 10.24 -20.30 8.49
CA PRO A 258 10.97 -19.10 8.09
C PRO A 258 12.47 -19.36 7.99
N GLN A 259 13.06 -18.95 6.87
CA GLN A 259 14.48 -19.04 6.62
C GLN A 259 15.09 -17.63 6.66
N ARG A 260 15.97 -17.36 7.62
CA ARG A 260 16.72 -16.10 7.69
C ARG A 260 17.56 -15.93 6.41
N VAL A 261 17.51 -14.74 5.83
CA VAL A 261 18.20 -14.40 4.57
C VAL A 261 19.07 -13.15 4.67
N THR A 262 18.94 -12.37 5.75
CA THR A 262 19.93 -11.34 6.11
C THR A 262 20.59 -11.69 7.43
N TYR A 263 21.84 -11.25 7.59
CA TYR A 263 22.67 -11.50 8.76
C TYR A 263 23.32 -10.19 9.20
N ASP A 264 22.53 -9.11 9.17
CA ASP A 264 22.97 -7.78 9.57
C ASP A 264 23.23 -7.72 11.08
N ASN A 265 22.67 -8.69 11.82
CA ASN A 265 22.76 -8.80 13.27
C ASN A 265 22.29 -7.52 13.94
N TRP A 266 21.21 -6.94 13.42
CA TRP A 266 20.71 -5.68 13.94
C TRP A 266 20.10 -5.89 15.32
N ALA A 267 20.87 -5.51 16.33
CA ALA A 267 20.47 -5.48 17.74
C ALA A 267 20.32 -4.02 18.18
N ILE A 268 19.10 -3.49 18.07
CA ILE A 268 18.74 -2.20 18.64
C ILE A 268 17.39 -2.31 19.33
N GLU A 269 17.25 -1.65 20.48
CA GLU A 269 15.97 -1.47 21.19
C GLU A 269 15.13 -0.37 20.52
N ALA A 270 14.99 -0.43 19.19
CA ALA A 270 14.23 0.52 18.38
C ALA A 270 13.61 -0.18 17.17
N CYS A 271 12.49 0.34 16.63
CA CYS A 271 11.93 -0.18 15.40
C CYS A 271 12.48 0.55 14.16
N PRO A 272 13.04 -0.14 13.15
CA PRO A 272 13.29 0.44 11.82
C PRO A 272 12.10 1.11 11.15
N GLU A 273 10.88 0.74 11.56
CA GLU A 273 9.57 1.02 10.95
C GLU A 273 9.47 0.75 9.44
N HIS A 274 10.48 0.09 8.85
CA HIS A 274 10.59 -0.14 7.42
C HIS A 274 10.66 -1.65 7.13
N GLY A 275 9.65 -2.13 6.40
CA GLY A 275 9.59 -3.49 5.86
C GLY A 275 10.47 -3.69 4.62
N PRO A 276 10.73 -4.93 4.22
CA PRO A 276 11.47 -5.24 3.00
C PRO A 276 10.62 -5.00 1.73
N ALA A 277 11.30 -5.02 0.58
CA ALA A 277 10.69 -5.13 -0.74
C ALA A 277 11.32 -6.33 -1.48
N MET A 278 10.60 -6.91 -2.42
CA MET A 278 11.04 -8.07 -3.18
C MET A 278 10.56 -7.98 -4.63
N ALA A 279 11.38 -8.51 -5.55
CA ALA A 279 11.02 -8.78 -6.93
C ALA A 279 11.46 -10.21 -7.27
N ILE A 280 10.73 -10.86 -8.16
CA ILE A 280 11.00 -12.22 -8.62
C ILE A 280 11.47 -12.13 -10.06
N ASP A 281 12.54 -12.84 -10.39
CA ASP A 281 12.98 -12.95 -11.78
C ASP A 281 12.34 -14.18 -12.44
N ASP A 282 12.21 -14.14 -13.76
CA ASP A 282 11.56 -15.21 -14.54
C ASP A 282 12.32 -16.56 -14.48
N LYS A 283 13.49 -16.61 -13.83
CA LYS A 283 14.37 -17.78 -13.76
C LYS A 283 14.42 -18.42 -12.36
N ASN A 284 13.68 -17.89 -11.38
CA ASN A 284 13.70 -18.31 -9.97
C ASN A 284 12.34 -18.70 -9.40
#